data_AF-A0A1H3TX91-F1
#
_entry.id   AF-A0A1H3TX91-F1
#
_cell.length_a   1.000
_cell.length_b   1.000
_cell.length_c   1.000
_cell.angle_alpha   90.00
_cell.angle_beta   90.00
_cell.angle_gamma   90.00
#
_symmetry.space_group_name_H-M   'P 1'
#
loop_
_entity.id
_entity.type
_entity.pdbx_description
1 polymer ?
#
loop_
_entity_poly.entity_id
_entity_poly.type
_entity_poly.pdbx_seq_one_letter_code
_entity_poly.pdbx_strand_id
1 'polypeptide(L)'
;MNYLELCPELERHGELFRVRLDPDVLEMFIARYDASLVTVELCHQFAVRCVRASAGAVSVAERFLPVSLRNLSAGDLRQARYLFGQVSHEPRGGTVQVFSSSDPTQYDEVFCLVTVMATQP
;
A
#
# COMPACT_ATOMS: atom_id res chain seq x y z
N MET A 1 11.06 3.72 16.66
CA MET A 1 9.89 3.63 15.77
C MET A 1 10.43 3.55 14.36
N ASN A 2 10.37 2.36 13.77
CA ASN A 2 10.86 2.12 12.43
C ASN A 2 9.74 2.54 11.45
N TYR A 3 10.10 3.24 10.40
CA TYR A 3 9.19 3.65 9.34
C TYR A 3 8.43 2.44 8.71
N LEU A 4 9.00 1.23 8.80
CA LEU A 4 8.36 -0.03 8.40
C LEU A 4 7.17 -0.48 9.27
N GLU A 5 6.95 0.12 10.44
CA GLU A 5 5.86 -0.23 11.37
C GLU A 5 4.50 0.31 10.88
N LEU A 6 4.48 1.31 9.99
CA LEU A 6 3.25 1.91 9.48
C LEU A 6 2.45 0.95 8.59
N CYS A 7 3.16 0.17 7.75
CA CYS A 7 2.55 -0.88 6.93
C CYS A 7 2.90 -2.26 7.54
N PRO A 8 1.94 -3.00 8.08
CA PRO A 8 2.18 -4.32 8.67
C PRO A 8 2.36 -5.41 7.60
N GLU A 9 2.51 -6.66 8.04
CA GLU A 9 2.78 -7.79 7.15
C GLU A 9 1.66 -7.98 6.11
N LEU A 10 2.07 -8.33 4.88
CA LEU A 10 1.20 -8.47 3.73
C LEU A 10 0.58 -9.86 3.69
N GLU A 11 -0.74 -9.93 3.58
CA GLU A 11 -1.50 -11.18 3.45
C GLU A 11 -2.06 -11.34 2.04
N ARG A 12 -2.28 -12.58 1.60
CA ARG A 12 -3.00 -12.87 0.35
C ARG A 12 -4.49 -13.04 0.62
N HIS A 13 -5.33 -12.38 -0.17
CA HIS A 13 -6.77 -12.38 -0.04
C HIS A 13 -7.41 -12.60 -1.42
N GLY A 14 -7.50 -13.87 -1.84
CA GLY A 14 -7.88 -14.23 -3.21
C GLY A 14 -6.86 -13.70 -4.22
N GLU A 15 -7.34 -12.91 -5.18
CA GLU A 15 -6.52 -12.24 -6.21
C GLU A 15 -5.88 -10.93 -5.71
N LEU A 16 -6.17 -10.52 -4.48
CA LEU A 16 -5.66 -9.29 -3.88
C LEU A 16 -4.61 -9.56 -2.83
N PHE A 17 -3.84 -8.52 -2.53
CA PHE A 17 -3.09 -8.41 -1.29
C PHE A 17 -3.86 -7.58 -0.27
N ARG A 18 -3.62 -7.84 1.02
CA ARG A 18 -4.28 -7.14 2.11
C ARG A 18 -3.29 -6.84 3.23
N VAL A 19 -3.46 -5.68 3.88
CA VAL A 19 -2.90 -5.42 5.21
C VAL A 19 -4.01 -4.98 6.16
N ARG A 20 -3.88 -5.36 7.42
CA ARG A 20 -4.73 -4.84 8.51
C ARG A 20 -4.01 -3.67 9.17
N LEU A 21 -4.61 -2.49 9.16
CA LEU A 21 -4.06 -1.31 9.82
C LEU A 21 -4.35 -1.36 11.32
N ASP A 22 -3.35 -1.00 12.12
CA ASP A 22 -3.54 -0.73 13.54
C ASP A 22 -3.89 0.76 13.71
N PRO A 23 -5.10 1.10 14.21
CA PRO A 23 -5.54 2.48 14.36
C PRO A 23 -4.72 3.25 15.40
N ASP A 24 -4.26 2.59 16.46
CA ASP A 24 -3.49 3.26 17.51
C ASP A 24 -2.10 3.63 16.99
N VAL A 25 -1.51 2.75 16.17
CA VAL A 25 -0.26 3.03 15.45
C VAL A 25 -0.48 4.15 14.44
N LEU A 26 -1.55 4.08 13.63
CA LEU A 26 -1.86 5.08 12.63
C LEU A 26 -2.08 6.46 13.26
N GLU A 27 -2.86 6.55 14.35
CA GLU A 27 -3.11 7.79 15.08
C GLU A 27 -1.83 8.34 15.70
N MET A 28 -0.94 7.49 16.22
CA MET A 28 0.36 7.91 16.72
C MET A 28 1.23 8.54 15.62
N PHE A 29 1.23 7.98 14.40
CA PHE A 29 1.93 8.57 13.26
C PHE A 29 1.28 9.89 12.81
N ILE A 30 -0.06 9.97 12.75
CA ILE A 30 -0.79 11.19 12.39
C ILE A 30 -0.65 12.29 13.45
N ALA A 31 -0.52 11.94 14.74
CA ALA A 31 -0.26 12.92 15.79
C ALA A 31 1.15 13.52 15.67
N ARG A 32 2.09 12.76 15.10
CA ARG A 32 3.50 13.18 14.92
C ARG A 32 3.76 13.85 13.58
N TYR A 33 3.02 13.47 12.54
CA TYR A 33 3.22 13.90 11.16
C TYR A 33 1.89 14.26 10.52
N ASP A 34 1.88 15.09 9.47
CA ASP A 34 0.65 15.44 8.76
C ASP A 34 -0.11 14.19 8.25
N ALA A 35 -1.44 14.19 8.37
CA ALA A 35 -2.26 13.06 7.98
C ALA A 35 -2.08 12.69 6.51
N SER A 36 -1.99 13.69 5.62
CA SER A 36 -1.79 13.48 4.18
C SER A 36 -0.46 12.81 3.90
N LEU A 37 0.59 13.23 4.61
CA LEU A 37 1.92 12.63 4.49
C LEU A 37 1.87 11.16 4.91
N VAL A 38 1.28 10.85 6.08
CA VAL A 38 1.13 9.48 6.56
C VAL A 38 0.35 8.63 5.56
N THR A 39 -0.73 9.15 4.98
CA THR A 39 -1.54 8.45 3.98
C THR A 39 -0.76 8.13 2.71
N VAL A 40 -0.12 9.13 2.09
CA VAL A 40 0.70 8.94 0.88
C VAL A 40 1.75 7.87 1.10
N GLU A 41 2.38 7.94 2.26
CA GLU A 41 3.55 7.15 2.60
C GLU A 41 3.16 5.71 2.97
N LEU A 42 2.00 5.50 3.61
CA LEU A 42 1.39 4.18 3.75
C LEU A 42 1.02 3.57 2.39
N CYS A 43 0.39 4.33 1.49
CA CYS A 43 0.01 3.86 0.15
C CYS A 43 1.23 3.42 -0.66
N HIS A 44 2.32 4.19 -0.61
CA HIS A 44 3.57 3.85 -1.25
C HIS A 44 4.18 2.55 -0.70
N GLN A 45 4.32 2.43 0.62
CA GLN A 45 4.84 1.20 1.23
C GLN A 45 4.01 -0.02 0.85
N PHE A 46 2.69 0.10 0.98
CA PHE A 46 1.78 -0.98 0.68
C PHE A 46 1.91 -1.42 -0.78
N ALA A 47 1.89 -0.48 -1.72
CA ALA A 47 2.04 -0.78 -3.14
C ALA A 47 3.38 -1.46 -3.48
N VAL A 48 4.48 -0.98 -2.89
CA VAL A 48 5.80 -1.61 -3.07
C VAL A 48 5.81 -3.06 -2.58
N ARG A 49 5.18 -3.34 -1.44
CA ARG A 49 5.06 -4.70 -0.91
C ARG A 49 4.20 -5.59 -1.82
N CYS A 50 3.07 -5.08 -2.31
CA CYS A 50 2.21 -5.79 -3.26
C CYS A 50 2.97 -6.17 -4.54
N VAL A 51 3.69 -5.23 -5.16
CA VAL A 51 4.46 -5.50 -6.38
C VAL A 51 5.61 -6.48 -6.12
N ARG A 52 6.34 -6.33 -5.01
CA ARG A 52 7.37 -7.30 -4.62
C ARG A 52 6.83 -8.71 -4.44
N ALA A 53 5.68 -8.84 -3.77
CA ALA A 53 5.04 -10.14 -3.57
C ALA A 53 4.51 -10.74 -4.88
N SER A 54 4.06 -9.91 -5.82
CA SER A 54 3.58 -10.32 -7.14
C SER A 54 4.71 -10.75 -8.09
N ALA A 55 5.90 -10.14 -7.99
CA ALA A 55 7.05 -10.42 -8.86
C ALA A 55 7.71 -11.80 -8.62
N GLY A 56 7.35 -12.52 -7.54
CA GLY A 56 7.87 -13.85 -7.22
C GLY A 56 9.33 -13.86 -6.74
N ALA A 57 9.85 -15.06 -6.45
CA ALA A 57 11.16 -15.26 -5.81
C ALA A 57 12.38 -14.86 -6.68
N VAL A 58 12.19 -14.66 -8.00
CA VAL A 58 13.27 -14.33 -8.95
C VAL A 58 13.75 -12.88 -8.79
N SER A 59 12.96 -12.01 -8.14
CA SER A 59 13.14 -10.56 -8.12
C SER A 59 13.82 -10.01 -6.85
N VAL A 60 14.38 -10.84 -5.97
CA VAL A 60 14.88 -10.42 -4.63
C VAL A 60 15.99 -9.35 -4.71
N ALA A 61 16.72 -9.26 -5.83
CA ALA A 61 17.76 -8.27 -6.05
C ALA A 61 17.25 -6.89 -6.55
N GLU A 62 15.99 -6.81 -7.02
CA GLU A 62 15.47 -5.58 -7.61
C GLU A 62 14.95 -4.61 -6.55
N ARG A 63 15.42 -3.35 -6.64
CA ARG A 63 14.93 -2.28 -5.79
C ARG A 63 13.67 -1.68 -6.42
N PHE A 64 12.51 -1.99 -5.84
CA PHE A 64 11.24 -1.38 -6.23
C PHE A 64 11.01 -0.05 -5.52
N LEU A 65 10.65 0.98 -6.28
CA LEU A 65 10.30 2.31 -5.79
C LEU A 65 8.96 2.77 -6.36
N PRO A 66 8.14 3.51 -5.58
CA PRO A 66 6.97 4.19 -6.12
C PRO A 66 7.44 5.31 -7.07
N VAL A 67 6.84 5.38 -8.25
CA VAL A 67 7.16 6.42 -9.27
C VAL A 67 6.00 7.39 -9.48
N SER A 68 4.78 7.00 -9.10
CA SER A 68 3.62 7.91 -9.13
C SER A 68 2.56 7.45 -8.15
N LEU A 69 1.86 8.41 -7.55
CA LEU A 69 0.60 8.23 -6.83
C LEU A 69 -0.46 9.10 -7.49
N ARG A 70 -1.62 8.52 -7.79
CA ARG A 70 -2.72 9.17 -8.51
C ARG A 70 -4.05 8.90 -7.81
N ASN A 71 -5.00 9.81 -8.02
CA ASN A 71 -6.39 9.69 -7.56
C ASN A 71 -6.50 9.40 -6.07
N LEU A 72 -5.70 10.08 -5.24
CA LEU A 72 -5.83 9.95 -3.79
C LEU A 72 -7.21 10.46 -3.38
N SER A 73 -8.02 9.57 -2.83
CA SER A 73 -9.33 9.90 -2.30
C SER A 73 -9.20 10.89 -1.13
N ALA A 74 -10.19 11.77 -1.01
CA ALA A 74 -10.34 12.65 0.16
C ALA A 74 -10.86 11.91 1.40
N GLY A 75 -11.09 10.59 1.31
CA GLY A 75 -11.52 9.75 2.42
C GLY A 75 -10.52 9.75 3.58
N ASP A 76 -11.03 9.76 4.81
CA ASP A 76 -10.19 9.75 6.00
C ASP A 76 -9.65 8.34 6.27
N LEU A 77 -8.34 8.16 6.09
CA LEU A 77 -7.65 6.90 6.34
C LEU A 77 -7.79 6.43 7.80
N ARG A 78 -8.06 7.33 8.77
CA ARG A 78 -8.32 6.93 10.17
C ARG A 78 -9.52 6.01 10.32
N GLN A 79 -10.44 6.02 9.36
CA GLN A 79 -11.62 5.16 9.35
C GLN A 79 -11.32 3.78 8.73
N ALA A 80 -10.22 3.66 7.97
CA ALA A 80 -9.80 2.41 7.37
C ALA A 80 -9.18 1.48 8.41
N ARG A 81 -9.58 0.20 8.36
CA ARG A 81 -8.98 -0.90 9.13
C ARG A 81 -8.18 -1.84 8.24
N TYR A 82 -8.39 -1.76 6.93
CA TYR A 82 -7.75 -2.60 5.94
C TYR A 82 -7.39 -1.78 4.71
N LEU A 83 -6.25 -2.11 4.11
CA LEU A 83 -5.96 -1.76 2.72
C LEU A 83 -5.94 -3.04 1.90
N PHE A 84 -6.55 -2.97 0.73
CA PHE A 84 -6.51 -4.01 -0.30
C PHE A 84 -5.75 -3.49 -1.51
N GLY A 85 -5.01 -4.38 -2.17
CA GLY A 85 -4.14 -4.03 -3.28
C GLY A 85 -4.31 -5.02 -4.42
N GLN A 86 -4.82 -4.53 -5.56
CA GLN A 86 -4.81 -5.30 -6.80
C GLN A 86 -3.61 -4.87 -7.65
N VAL A 87 -2.75 -5.83 -8.00
CA VAL A 87 -1.57 -5.54 -8.83
C VAL A 87 -1.89 -5.86 -10.28
N SER A 88 -1.74 -4.88 -11.17
CA SER A 88 -1.59 -5.13 -12.61
C SER A 88 -0.10 -5.25 -12.96
N HIS A 89 0.24 -6.29 -13.73
CA HIS A 89 1.62 -6.54 -14.12
C HIS A 89 2.10 -5.53 -15.15
N GLU A 90 3.29 -4.96 -14.90
CA GLU A 90 4.04 -4.14 -15.85
C GLU A 90 5.38 -4.84 -16.15
N PRO A 91 6.03 -4.58 -17.30
CA PRO A 91 7.27 -5.28 -17.68
C PRO A 91 8.41 -5.19 -16.67
N ARG A 92 8.42 -4.16 -15.81
CA ARG A 92 9.44 -3.92 -14.79
C ARG A 92 8.83 -3.45 -13.47
N GLY A 93 7.65 -3.95 -13.11
CA GLY A 93 6.98 -3.53 -11.89
C GLY A 93 5.48 -3.82 -11.91
N GLY A 94 4.70 -2.90 -11.38
CA GLY A 94 3.25 -3.01 -11.40
C GLY A 94 2.55 -1.71 -11.00
N THR A 95 1.30 -1.58 -11.42
CA THR A 95 0.40 -0.58 -10.86
C THR A 95 -0.51 -1.25 -9.84
N VAL A 96 -0.61 -0.66 -8.66
CA VAL A 96 -1.44 -1.14 -7.57
C VAL A 96 -2.65 -0.24 -7.45
N GLN A 97 -3.84 -0.81 -7.66
CA GLN A 97 -5.08 -0.18 -7.23
C GLN A 97 -5.25 -0.46 -5.74
N VAL A 98 -5.23 0.59 -4.95
CA VAL A 98 -5.37 0.52 -3.49
C VAL A 98 -6.81 0.85 -3.13
N PHE A 99 -7.41 0.02 -2.30
CA PHE A 99 -8.75 0.23 -1.73
C PHE A 99 -8.60 0.34 -0.22
N SER A 100 -9.40 1.21 0.39
CA SER A 100 -9.50 1.34 1.85
C SER A 100 -10.82 0.78 2.32
N SER A 101 -10.83 0.06 3.44
CA SER A 101 -12.06 -0.46 4.02
C SER A 101 -12.00 -0.55 5.54
N SER A 102 -13.15 -0.45 6.19
CA SER A 102 -13.34 -0.83 7.59
C SER A 102 -13.69 -2.31 7.75
N ASP A 103 -14.12 -2.99 6.69
CA ASP A 103 -14.54 -4.39 6.68
C ASP A 103 -13.42 -5.31 6.12
N PRO A 104 -13.11 -6.44 6.78
CA PRO A 104 -12.08 -7.37 6.31
C PRO A 104 -12.39 -8.12 5.00
N THR A 105 -13.64 -8.06 4.53
CA THR A 105 -14.19 -8.84 3.40
C THR A 105 -14.78 -7.99 2.28
N GLN A 106 -14.96 -6.68 2.50
CA GLN A 106 -15.53 -5.76 1.53
C GLN A 106 -14.57 -4.61 1.23
N TYR A 107 -14.61 -4.10 0.00
CA TYR A 107 -13.90 -2.92 -0.45
C TYR A 107 -14.64 -2.38 -1.67
N ASP A 108 -15.02 -1.11 -1.65
CA ASP A 108 -15.98 -0.60 -2.63
C ASP A 108 -15.36 0.39 -3.61
N GLU A 109 -14.49 1.28 -3.12
CA GLU A 109 -13.94 2.36 -3.92
C GLU A 109 -12.41 2.38 -3.91
N VAL A 110 -11.85 2.72 -5.08
CA VAL A 110 -10.41 2.91 -5.23
C VAL A 110 -10.00 4.13 -4.41
N PHE A 111 -9.13 3.90 -3.44
CA PHE A 111 -8.56 4.92 -2.58
C PHE A 111 -7.40 5.67 -3.26
N CYS A 112 -6.55 4.97 -3.99
CA CYS A 112 -5.55 5.58 -4.87
C CYS A 112 -4.98 4.55 -5.86
N LEU A 113 -4.23 5.02 -6.85
CA LEU A 113 -3.38 4.18 -7.69
C LEU A 113 -1.91 4.53 -7.48
N VAL A 114 -1.08 3.52 -7.28
CA VAL A 114 0.37 3.68 -7.13
C VAL A 114 1.08 2.84 -8.18
N THR A 115 1.91 3.47 -9.01
CA THR A 115 2.79 2.76 -9.93
C THR A 115 4.14 2.56 -9.25
N VAL A 116 4.64 1.32 -9.26
CA VAL A 116 5.90 0.93 -8.66
C VAL A 116 6.76 0.29 -9.74
N MET A 117 8.02 0.72 -9.84
CA MET A 117 8.96 0.24 -10.83
C MET A 117 10.23 -0.30 -10.18
N ALA A 118 10.80 -1.33 -10.78
CA ALA A 118 12.13 -1.82 -10.50
C ALA A 118 13.17 -0.82 -11.02
N THR A 119 13.96 -0.28 -10.11
CA THR A 119 15.15 0.49 -10.46
C THR A 119 16.28 -0.46 -10.85
N GLN A 120 17.02 -0.08 -11.89
CA GLN A 120 18.28 -0.77 -12.19
C GLN A 120 19.26 -0.48 -11.05
N PRO A 121 20.07 -1.48 -10.63
CA PRO A 121 21.17 -1.25 -9.70
C PRO A 121 22.22 -0.28 -10.27
#